data_AF-A0A925SKQ9-F1
#
_entry.id   AF-A0A925SKQ9-F1
#
_cell.length_a   1.000
_cell.length_b   1.000
_cell.length_c   1.000
_cell.angle_alpha   90.00
_cell.angle_beta   90.00
_cell.angle_gamma   90.00
#
_symmetry.space_group_name_H-M   'P 1'
#
loop_
_entity.id
_entity.type
_entity.pdbx_description
1 polymer ?
#
loop_
_entity_poly.entity_id
_entity_poly.type
_entity_poly.pdbx_seq_one_letter_code
_entity_poly.pdbx_strand_id
1 'polypeptide(L)'
;MALNPSPRLALLLPLILLLQHGAANAAPSLAEAIKEADAKYLEAPEVEGEDNAPKIEAGGGEAETTPEAQEISQGAVKAVLSYVDETGEDGEIMRSPVVTVFADGKEVAKLEGESTGFGDPPVSVQIAEMDLGNPHPEVVVSFFTGGAHCCSTTSVIASSQDGSAWTTVDVGQFDGGPLLATDLDGDGRYEFATRDNAFLYAFACYACSEAPLQVLAIENGAVKTVTSGPRFKAAHAAWLKGMISSVPDEDANGFLAGYVGEKILLDEGKQAWELMLAYYDKTSDWGLETCTQPLNEDGECPGEQVQFTFPDALERMLNENGYKVEK
;
A
#
# COMPACT_ATOMS: atom_id res chain seq x y z
N MET A 1 71.03 -65.01 20.17
CA MET A 1 70.45 -65.17 21.52
C MET A 1 70.64 -63.84 22.23
N ALA A 2 69.54 -63.11 22.49
CA ALA A 2 69.47 -61.88 23.30
C ALA A 2 70.31 -60.66 22.81
N LEU A 3 69.99 -59.39 23.06
CA LEU A 3 68.82 -58.63 23.50
C LEU A 3 69.20 -57.15 23.26
N ASN A 4 68.30 -56.43 22.61
CA ASN A 4 67.99 -54.99 22.57
C ASN A 4 69.02 -53.81 22.68
N PRO A 5 68.66 -52.65 22.07
CA PRO A 5 69.49 -51.44 21.87
C PRO A 5 69.03 -50.21 22.71
N SER A 6 69.82 -49.12 22.71
CA SER A 6 69.39 -47.69 22.73
C SER A 6 70.59 -46.72 22.95
N PRO A 7 70.49 -45.41 22.65
CA PRO A 7 69.55 -44.69 21.79
C PRO A 7 70.24 -43.79 20.73
N ARG A 8 69.55 -43.49 19.64
CA ARG A 8 69.86 -42.36 18.75
C ARG A 8 69.02 -41.15 19.17
N LEU A 9 69.71 -40.02 19.34
CA LEU A 9 69.16 -38.70 19.60
C LEU A 9 68.30 -38.25 18.40
N ALA A 10 66.99 -38.09 18.59
CA ALA A 10 66.09 -37.55 17.57
C ALA A 10 65.87 -36.05 17.84
N LEU A 11 66.22 -35.23 16.84
CA LEU A 11 65.89 -33.81 16.78
C LEU A 11 64.36 -33.65 16.70
N LEU A 12 63.77 -32.94 17.66
CA LEU A 12 62.39 -32.48 17.62
C LEU A 12 62.33 -31.17 16.81
N LEU A 13 61.72 -31.21 15.62
CA LEU A 13 61.20 -30.02 14.95
C LEU A 13 59.81 -29.71 15.52
N PRO A 14 59.49 -28.46 15.93
CA PRO A 14 58.14 -28.11 16.31
C PRO A 14 57.29 -27.96 15.03
N LEU A 15 56.29 -28.83 14.88
CA LEU A 15 55.23 -28.69 13.90
C LEU A 15 54.31 -27.55 14.37
N ILE A 16 54.47 -26.35 13.81
CA ILE A 16 53.55 -25.24 14.03
C ILE A 16 52.25 -25.58 13.28
N LEU A 17 51.26 -26.05 14.03
CA LEU A 17 49.90 -26.24 13.54
C LEU A 17 49.25 -24.85 13.44
N LEU A 18 49.18 -24.29 12.24
CA LEU A 18 48.34 -23.12 11.94
C LEU A 18 46.87 -23.56 12.06
N LEU A 19 46.29 -23.37 13.24
CA LEU A 19 44.84 -23.39 13.44
C LEU A 19 44.25 -22.16 12.73
N GLN A 20 43.87 -22.33 11.46
CA GLN A 20 42.92 -21.42 10.83
C GLN A 20 41.59 -21.59 11.58
N HIS A 21 41.33 -20.66 12.51
CA HIS A 21 39.98 -20.45 13.01
C HIS A 21 39.17 -19.88 11.84
N GLY A 22 38.47 -20.74 11.11
CA GLY A 22 37.36 -20.29 10.30
C GLY A 22 36.34 -19.68 11.25
N ALA A 23 36.23 -18.36 11.25
CA ALA A 23 35.07 -17.70 11.85
C ALA A 23 33.84 -18.28 11.14
N ALA A 24 32.99 -18.98 11.88
CA ALA A 24 31.65 -19.26 11.41
C ALA A 24 30.97 -17.89 11.28
N ASN A 25 30.89 -17.35 10.05
CA ASN A 25 30.09 -16.17 9.81
C ASN A 25 28.65 -16.52 10.22
N ALA A 26 28.08 -15.74 11.12
CA ALA A 26 26.66 -15.84 11.43
C ALA A 26 25.86 -15.68 10.13
N ALA A 27 24.71 -16.35 10.04
CA ALA A 27 23.78 -16.10 8.93
C ALA A 27 23.43 -14.60 8.92
N PRO A 28 23.38 -13.96 7.74
CA PRO A 28 23.05 -12.55 7.66
C PRO A 28 21.64 -12.31 8.21
N SER A 29 21.40 -11.13 8.79
CA SER A 29 20.06 -10.71 9.20
C SER A 29 19.11 -10.62 8.00
N LEU A 30 17.81 -10.55 8.24
CA LEU A 30 16.83 -10.35 7.16
C LEU A 30 17.14 -9.07 6.36
N ALA A 31 17.43 -7.97 7.04
CA ALA A 31 17.79 -6.70 6.41
C ALA A 31 19.07 -6.79 5.56
N GLU A 32 20.09 -7.51 6.03
CA GLU A 32 21.32 -7.73 5.27
C GLU A 32 21.05 -8.58 4.03
N ALA A 33 20.30 -9.68 4.17
CA ALA A 33 19.96 -10.59 3.09
C ALA A 33 19.14 -9.90 1.99
N ILE A 34 18.15 -9.09 2.36
CA ILE A 34 17.35 -8.30 1.40
C ILE A 34 18.23 -7.26 0.70
N LYS A 35 19.01 -6.47 1.44
CA LYS A 35 19.87 -5.44 0.83
C LYS A 35 20.88 -6.04 -0.14
N GLU A 36 21.40 -7.24 0.14
CA GLU A 36 22.28 -7.96 -0.80
C GLU A 36 21.51 -8.47 -2.03
N ALA A 37 20.37 -9.15 -1.82
CA ALA A 37 19.56 -9.73 -2.89
C ALA A 37 18.97 -8.69 -3.86
N ASP A 38 18.67 -7.50 -3.33
CA ASP A 38 17.93 -6.43 -3.99
C ASP A 38 18.71 -5.13 -4.15
N ALA A 39 20.04 -5.18 -4.07
CA ALA A 39 20.92 -4.01 -4.18
C ALA A 39 20.65 -3.15 -5.42
N LYS A 40 20.18 -3.75 -6.52
CA LYS A 40 19.80 -3.04 -7.76
C LYS A 40 18.64 -2.05 -7.57
N TYR A 41 17.73 -2.30 -6.63
CA TYR A 41 16.58 -1.44 -6.36
C TYR A 41 16.92 -0.26 -5.45
N LEU A 42 18.00 -0.36 -4.65
CA LEU A 42 18.50 0.78 -3.85
C LEU A 42 18.95 1.94 -4.73
N GLU A 43 19.34 1.65 -5.97
CA GLU A 43 19.71 2.64 -6.99
C GLU A 43 18.56 3.00 -7.94
N ALA A 44 17.35 2.46 -7.72
CA ALA A 44 16.19 2.80 -8.54
C ALA A 44 15.86 4.30 -8.39
N PRO A 45 15.46 4.97 -9.48
CA PRO A 45 15.00 6.35 -9.42
C PRO A 45 13.72 6.42 -8.59
N GLU A 46 13.53 7.54 -7.90
CA GLU A 46 12.23 7.84 -7.28
C GLU A 46 11.16 8.01 -8.36
N VAL A 47 9.95 7.58 -8.06
CA VAL A 47 8.77 7.77 -8.91
C VAL A 47 7.68 8.41 -8.06
N GLU A 48 7.56 9.74 -8.17
CA GLU A 48 6.53 10.51 -7.45
C GLU A 48 5.25 10.71 -8.29
N GLY A 49 5.33 10.45 -9.61
CA GLY A 49 4.29 10.76 -10.59
C GLY A 49 4.23 12.25 -10.94
N GLU A 50 3.57 12.60 -12.05
CA GLU A 50 3.29 13.99 -12.39
C GLU A 50 1.93 14.41 -11.83
N ASP A 51 1.91 15.51 -11.06
CA ASP A 51 0.66 16.10 -10.57
C ASP A 51 0.59 17.59 -10.88
N ASN A 52 0.17 17.89 -12.10
CA ASN A 52 -0.11 19.24 -12.57
C ASN A 52 -1.62 19.57 -12.55
N ALA A 53 -2.45 18.70 -11.96
CA ALA A 53 -3.89 18.83 -11.98
C ALA A 53 -4.35 19.94 -11.02
N PRO A 54 -5.35 20.75 -11.38
CA PRO A 54 -5.92 21.70 -10.43
C PRO A 54 -6.56 20.96 -9.26
N LYS A 55 -6.22 21.38 -8.04
CA LYS A 55 -6.68 20.76 -6.80
C LYS A 55 -6.91 21.74 -5.66
N ILE A 56 -7.75 21.33 -4.72
CA ILE A 56 -8.00 21.97 -3.43
C ILE A 56 -7.67 20.92 -2.37
N GLU A 57 -6.84 21.28 -1.41
CA GLU A 57 -6.59 20.50 -0.19
C GLU A 57 -6.89 21.43 0.98
N ALA A 58 -7.89 21.09 1.79
CA ALA A 58 -8.40 21.95 2.85
C ALA A 58 -8.74 21.12 4.10
N GLY A 59 -9.01 21.80 5.21
CA GLY A 59 -9.27 21.17 6.50
C GLY A 59 -8.00 20.85 7.30
N GLY A 60 -8.16 20.17 8.43
CA GLY A 60 -7.06 19.73 9.30
C GLY A 60 -6.61 20.77 10.34
N GLY A 61 -7.39 21.85 10.57
CA GLY A 61 -7.08 22.91 11.52
C GLY A 61 -8.17 23.16 12.57
N GLU A 62 -7.87 24.02 13.55
CA GLU A 62 -8.87 24.58 14.48
C GLU A 62 -9.52 25.82 13.83
N ALA A 63 -10.37 25.62 12.83
CA ALA A 63 -11.02 26.73 12.14
C ALA A 63 -12.22 27.26 12.94
N GLU A 64 -12.01 28.34 13.70
CA GLU A 64 -13.06 29.01 14.50
C GLU A 64 -14.22 29.59 13.66
N THR A 65 -14.04 29.72 12.34
CA THR A 65 -15.03 30.29 11.41
C THR A 65 -15.17 29.44 10.15
N THR A 66 -16.37 29.42 9.55
CA THR A 66 -16.63 28.73 8.27
C THR A 66 -15.69 29.27 7.18
N PRO A 67 -14.91 28.41 6.51
CA PRO A 67 -14.06 28.83 5.40
C PRO A 67 -14.91 29.34 4.24
N GLU A 68 -14.37 30.28 3.48
CA GLU A 68 -14.96 30.69 2.21
C GLU A 68 -14.97 29.50 1.22
N ALA A 69 -15.98 29.46 0.36
CA ALA A 69 -16.04 28.46 -0.69
C ALA A 69 -14.85 28.60 -1.65
N GLN A 70 -14.27 27.48 -2.03
CA GLN A 70 -13.14 27.40 -2.96
C GLN A 70 -13.60 26.74 -4.26
N GLU A 71 -13.04 27.14 -5.40
CA GLU A 71 -13.37 26.54 -6.68
C GLU A 71 -12.14 26.30 -7.56
N ILE A 72 -12.19 25.21 -8.32
CA ILE A 72 -11.21 24.83 -9.34
C ILE A 72 -11.94 24.50 -10.64
N SER A 73 -11.28 24.68 -11.78
CA SER A 73 -11.88 24.41 -13.09
C SER A 73 -10.85 23.93 -14.10
N GLN A 74 -11.28 23.04 -14.99
CA GLN A 74 -10.52 22.58 -16.14
C GLN A 74 -11.47 22.36 -17.32
N GLY A 75 -11.29 23.15 -18.38
CA GLY A 75 -12.19 23.12 -19.53
C GLY A 75 -13.63 23.47 -19.12
N ALA A 76 -14.57 22.56 -19.39
CA ALA A 76 -15.99 22.72 -19.07
C ALA A 76 -16.36 22.24 -17.65
N VAL A 77 -15.44 21.59 -16.94
CA VAL A 77 -15.66 21.00 -15.62
C VAL A 77 -15.22 22.00 -14.55
N LYS A 78 -16.07 22.15 -13.53
CA LYS A 78 -15.80 22.98 -12.35
C LYS A 78 -16.21 22.22 -11.09
N ALA A 79 -15.37 22.27 -10.07
CA ALA A 79 -15.68 21.76 -8.74
C ALA A 79 -15.65 22.90 -7.72
N VAL A 80 -16.65 22.94 -6.84
CA VAL A 80 -16.78 23.95 -5.78
C VAL A 80 -16.81 23.22 -4.44
N LEU A 81 -15.84 23.50 -3.58
CA LEU A 81 -15.81 23.08 -2.19
C LEU A 81 -16.48 24.15 -1.33
N SER A 82 -17.45 23.73 -0.53
CA SER A 82 -18.19 24.55 0.44
C SER A 82 -18.37 23.75 1.73
N TYR A 83 -19.05 24.33 2.72
CA TYR A 83 -19.19 23.71 4.04
C TYR A 83 -20.59 23.92 4.59
N VAL A 84 -21.08 22.90 5.31
CA VAL A 84 -22.27 23.00 6.16
C VAL A 84 -21.79 22.93 7.60
N ASP A 85 -22.15 23.93 8.39
CA ASP A 85 -21.82 24.01 9.81
C ASP A 85 -23.06 23.67 10.64
N GLU A 86 -22.89 22.77 11.61
CA GLU A 86 -23.87 22.42 12.63
C GLU A 86 -23.32 22.78 14.01
N THR A 87 -24.11 23.45 14.85
CA THR A 87 -23.70 23.79 16.22
C THR A 87 -24.27 22.79 17.21
N GLY A 88 -23.38 22.11 17.95
CA GLY A 88 -23.72 21.18 19.01
C GLY A 88 -24.28 21.87 20.27
N GLU A 89 -24.79 21.07 21.22
CA GLU A 89 -25.38 21.58 22.47
C GLU A 89 -24.37 22.27 23.40
N ASP A 90 -23.09 21.93 23.28
CA ASP A 90 -21.95 22.54 23.97
C ASP A 90 -21.42 23.81 23.28
N GLY A 91 -21.97 24.15 22.11
CA GLY A 91 -21.56 25.28 21.29
C GLY A 91 -20.41 24.96 20.32
N GLU A 92 -19.96 23.71 20.23
CA GLU A 92 -18.96 23.30 19.25
C GLU A 92 -19.56 23.31 17.84
N ILE A 93 -18.76 23.75 16.86
CA ILE A 93 -19.16 23.76 15.45
C ILE A 93 -18.61 22.50 14.80
N MET A 94 -19.53 21.65 14.36
CA MET A 94 -19.29 20.49 13.54
C MET A 94 -19.41 20.89 12.08
N ARG A 95 -18.38 20.58 11.28
CA ARG A 95 -18.33 20.97 9.87
C ARG A 95 -18.33 19.76 8.96
N SER A 96 -19.19 19.80 7.96
CA SER A 96 -19.24 18.83 6.86
C SER A 96 -18.84 19.51 5.55
N PRO A 97 -17.77 19.05 4.87
CA PRO A 97 -17.39 19.56 3.56
C PRO A 97 -18.40 19.10 2.51
N VAL A 98 -18.75 20.00 1.59
CA VAL A 98 -19.69 19.75 0.49
C VAL A 98 -19.04 20.12 -0.82
N VAL A 99 -18.92 19.15 -1.72
CA VAL A 99 -18.36 19.34 -3.07
C VAL A 99 -19.49 19.29 -4.08
N THR A 100 -19.67 20.38 -4.83
CA THR A 100 -20.63 20.45 -5.94
C THR A 100 -19.86 20.52 -7.26
N VAL A 101 -20.17 19.61 -8.18
CA VAL A 101 -19.52 19.49 -9.48
C VAL A 101 -20.45 19.99 -10.57
N PHE A 102 -19.90 20.78 -11.48
CA PHE A 102 -20.58 21.33 -12.63
C PHE A 102 -19.88 20.93 -13.93
N ALA A 103 -20.67 20.65 -14.95
CA ALA A 103 -20.20 20.51 -16.33
C ALA A 103 -21.08 21.39 -17.24
N ASP A 104 -20.45 22.18 -18.11
CA ASP A 104 -21.14 23.13 -19.00
C ASP A 104 -22.13 24.06 -18.26
N GLY A 105 -21.78 24.44 -17.02
CA GLY A 105 -22.58 25.30 -16.17
C GLY A 105 -23.82 24.63 -15.53
N LYS A 106 -24.00 23.32 -15.68
CA LYS A 106 -25.04 22.54 -15.01
C LYS A 106 -24.44 21.74 -13.86
N GLU A 107 -25.14 21.69 -12.73
CA GLU A 107 -24.79 20.78 -11.63
C GLU A 107 -24.96 19.33 -12.10
N VAL A 108 -23.92 18.53 -11.95
CA VAL A 108 -23.89 17.10 -12.36
C VAL A 108 -23.71 16.16 -11.18
N ALA A 109 -23.13 16.62 -10.07
CA ALA A 109 -23.02 15.87 -8.83
C ALA A 109 -22.89 16.80 -7.62
N LYS A 110 -23.31 16.29 -6.47
CA LYS A 110 -23.10 16.92 -5.16
C LYS A 110 -22.80 15.83 -4.14
N LEU A 111 -21.64 15.92 -3.50
CA LEU A 111 -21.19 14.99 -2.45
C LEU A 111 -20.99 15.75 -1.15
N GLU A 112 -21.28 15.11 -0.03
CA GLU A 112 -21.16 15.66 1.32
C GLU A 112 -20.37 14.69 2.17
N GLY A 113 -19.33 15.19 2.83
CA GLY A 113 -18.53 14.43 3.78
C GLY A 113 -19.30 14.18 5.07
N GLU A 114 -18.98 13.09 5.74
CA GLU A 114 -19.59 12.75 7.02
C GLU A 114 -19.13 13.69 8.14
N SER A 115 -19.96 13.87 9.16
CA SER A 115 -19.54 14.53 10.39
C SER A 115 -18.63 13.58 11.16
N THR A 116 -17.37 13.96 11.34
CA THR A 116 -16.33 13.07 11.88
C THR A 116 -16.03 13.31 13.37
N GLY A 117 -16.73 14.23 14.03
CA GLY A 117 -16.33 14.70 15.36
C GLY A 117 -15.14 15.67 15.34
N PHE A 118 -14.56 15.94 14.17
CA PHE A 118 -13.55 16.98 13.97
C PHE A 118 -14.24 18.28 13.53
N GLY A 119 -13.80 19.42 14.11
CA GLY A 119 -14.35 20.73 13.76
C GLY A 119 -14.03 21.17 12.32
N ASP A 120 -12.99 20.60 11.69
CA ASP A 120 -12.59 20.91 10.32
C ASP A 120 -11.93 19.68 9.65
N PRO A 121 -12.72 18.68 9.22
CA PRO A 121 -12.16 17.45 8.66
C PRO A 121 -11.40 17.72 7.35
N PRO A 122 -10.22 17.09 7.15
CA PRO A 122 -9.50 17.17 5.87
C PRO A 122 -10.36 16.75 4.67
N VAL A 123 -10.24 17.47 3.57
CA VAL A 123 -10.91 17.18 2.31
C VAL A 123 -10.00 17.57 1.15
N SER A 124 -9.98 16.71 0.13
CA SER A 124 -9.26 16.99 -1.11
C SER A 124 -10.20 16.87 -2.31
N VAL A 125 -10.04 17.80 -3.26
CA VAL A 125 -10.78 17.84 -4.53
C VAL A 125 -9.78 18.06 -5.64
N GLN A 126 -9.84 17.28 -6.71
CA GLN A 126 -8.93 17.40 -7.86
C GLN A 126 -9.73 17.20 -9.15
N ILE A 127 -9.40 17.95 -10.21
CA ILE A 127 -9.90 17.67 -11.56
C ILE A 127 -8.75 17.10 -12.36
N ALA A 128 -8.87 15.85 -12.80
CA ALA A 128 -7.79 15.11 -13.45
C ALA A 128 -8.32 14.30 -14.63
N GLU A 129 -7.52 14.18 -15.69
CA GLU A 129 -7.83 13.29 -16.81
C GLU A 129 -7.47 11.86 -16.41
N MET A 130 -8.47 11.01 -16.16
CA MET A 130 -8.27 9.61 -15.75
C MET A 130 -8.72 8.64 -16.86
N ASP A 131 -9.73 9.02 -17.65
CA ASP A 131 -10.28 8.20 -18.73
C ASP A 131 -10.51 8.97 -20.05
N LEU A 132 -9.54 8.84 -20.97
CA LEU A 132 -9.61 9.38 -22.33
C LEU A 132 -10.77 8.85 -23.17
N GLY A 133 -11.51 7.84 -22.69
CA GLY A 133 -12.72 7.31 -23.31
C GLY A 133 -13.92 8.25 -23.26
N ASN A 134 -13.83 9.37 -22.53
CA ASN A 134 -14.90 10.35 -22.40
C ASN A 134 -14.41 11.79 -22.66
N PRO A 135 -15.30 12.77 -22.92
CA PRO A 135 -14.89 14.10 -23.37
C PRO A 135 -14.51 15.08 -22.23
N HIS A 136 -14.58 14.66 -20.97
CA HIS A 136 -14.38 15.53 -19.81
C HIS A 136 -13.38 14.91 -18.85
N PRO A 137 -12.52 15.71 -18.20
CA PRO A 137 -11.74 15.21 -17.08
C PRO A 137 -12.66 14.84 -15.91
N GLU A 138 -12.24 13.87 -15.12
CA GLU A 138 -12.91 13.42 -13.91
C GLU A 138 -12.72 14.41 -12.76
N VAL A 139 -13.62 14.36 -11.78
CA VAL A 139 -13.43 15.04 -10.49
C VAL A 139 -13.24 14.00 -9.39
N VAL A 140 -12.05 13.99 -8.79
CA VAL A 140 -11.74 13.22 -7.59
C VAL A 140 -12.21 14.02 -6.37
N VAL A 141 -12.93 13.36 -5.47
CA VAL A 141 -13.32 13.91 -4.17
C VAL A 141 -12.94 12.89 -3.11
N SER A 142 -12.16 13.31 -2.13
CA SER A 142 -11.77 12.47 -1.00
C SER A 142 -12.06 13.18 0.31
N PHE A 143 -12.92 12.55 1.12
CA PHE A 143 -13.32 13.05 2.43
C PHE A 143 -12.63 12.25 3.52
N PHE A 144 -12.04 12.94 4.49
CA PHE A 144 -11.63 12.31 5.73
C PHE A 144 -12.85 11.79 6.48
N THR A 145 -12.78 10.55 6.96
CA THR A 145 -13.84 9.90 7.75
C THR A 145 -13.44 9.66 9.19
N GLY A 146 -12.16 9.88 9.55
CA GLY A 146 -11.64 9.55 10.87
C GLY A 146 -11.25 8.08 11.01
N GLY A 147 -11.30 7.54 12.22
CA GLY A 147 -10.90 6.15 12.50
C GLY A 147 -9.44 6.00 12.97
N ALA A 148 -9.08 4.78 13.38
CA ALA A 148 -7.79 4.49 14.04
C ALA A 148 -6.57 4.71 13.14
N HIS A 149 -6.78 4.74 11.82
CA HIS A 149 -5.73 4.91 10.81
C HIS A 149 -5.97 6.16 9.96
N CYS A 150 -6.73 7.13 10.48
CA CYS A 150 -7.01 8.40 9.82
C CYS A 150 -7.71 8.25 8.45
N CYS A 151 -8.63 7.29 8.31
CA CYS A 151 -9.21 6.86 7.04
C CYS A 151 -9.89 7.98 6.24
N SER A 152 -9.97 7.77 4.93
CA SER A 152 -10.70 8.60 3.97
C SER A 152 -11.58 7.75 3.05
N THR A 153 -12.68 8.33 2.56
CA THR A 153 -13.49 7.77 1.47
C THR A 153 -13.26 8.58 0.22
N THR A 154 -12.92 7.90 -0.89
CA THR A 154 -12.60 8.53 -2.16
C THR A 154 -13.64 8.15 -3.22
N SER A 155 -14.08 9.14 -3.98
CA SER A 155 -15.05 8.99 -5.06
C SER A 155 -14.60 9.75 -6.30
N VAL A 156 -15.00 9.27 -7.47
CA VAL A 156 -14.74 9.91 -8.75
C VAL A 156 -16.05 10.24 -9.46
N ILE A 157 -16.22 11.48 -9.85
CA ILE A 157 -17.33 11.92 -10.70
C ILE A 157 -16.85 11.84 -12.15
N ALA A 158 -17.40 10.90 -12.91
CA ALA A 158 -17.00 10.60 -14.30
C ALA A 158 -18.18 10.76 -15.25
N SER A 159 -17.90 11.19 -16.49
CA SER A 159 -18.91 11.31 -17.54
C SER A 159 -19.03 10.02 -18.37
N SER A 160 -20.17 9.80 -19.02
CA SER A 160 -20.33 8.74 -20.01
C SER A 160 -19.46 9.00 -21.24
N GLN A 161 -19.18 7.98 -22.05
CA GLN A 161 -18.38 8.11 -23.27
C GLN A 161 -18.87 9.21 -24.24
N ASP A 162 -20.17 9.51 -24.24
CA ASP A 162 -20.77 10.58 -25.05
C ASP A 162 -20.91 11.93 -24.32
N GLY A 163 -20.44 12.02 -23.07
CA GLY A 163 -20.50 13.19 -22.18
C GLY A 163 -21.89 13.57 -21.69
N SER A 164 -22.93 12.78 -22.00
CA SER A 164 -24.32 13.17 -21.76
C SER A 164 -24.83 12.84 -20.34
N ALA A 165 -24.21 11.88 -19.67
CA ALA A 165 -24.57 11.43 -18.34
C ALA A 165 -23.34 11.44 -17.42
N TRP A 166 -23.58 11.52 -16.12
CA TRP A 166 -22.54 11.55 -15.09
C TRP A 166 -22.85 10.52 -14.01
N THR A 167 -21.81 9.93 -13.45
CA THR A 167 -21.91 8.97 -12.35
C THR A 167 -20.88 9.25 -11.29
N THR A 168 -21.19 8.91 -10.05
CA THR A 168 -20.24 8.88 -8.95
C THR A 168 -19.77 7.44 -8.78
N VAL A 169 -18.49 7.22 -9.03
CA VAL A 169 -17.79 5.96 -8.85
C VAL A 169 -17.20 5.96 -7.44
N ASP A 170 -17.59 4.98 -6.63
CA ASP A 170 -16.93 4.72 -5.35
C ASP A 170 -15.56 4.07 -5.60
N VAL A 171 -14.49 4.74 -5.21
CA VAL A 171 -13.11 4.22 -5.32
C VAL A 171 -12.79 3.34 -4.12
N GLY A 172 -13.39 3.64 -2.97
CA GLY A 172 -13.23 2.89 -1.73
C GLY A 172 -12.71 3.74 -0.58
N GLN A 173 -12.36 3.05 0.49
CA GLN A 173 -11.82 3.62 1.72
C GLN A 173 -10.33 3.31 1.84
N PHE A 174 -9.56 4.32 2.23
CA PHE A 174 -8.11 4.23 2.32
C PHE A 174 -7.65 4.75 3.67
N ASP A 175 -6.60 4.13 4.20
CA ASP A 175 -5.97 4.61 5.42
C ASP A 175 -5.09 5.83 5.14
N GLY A 176 -4.97 6.71 6.14
CA GLY A 176 -4.35 8.01 5.97
C GLY A 176 -5.28 9.06 5.36
N GLY A 177 -4.73 10.26 5.17
CA GLY A 177 -5.50 11.42 4.70
C GLY A 177 -6.15 11.25 3.32
N PRO A 178 -6.93 12.24 2.88
CA PRO A 178 -7.60 12.22 1.58
C PRO A 178 -6.69 11.81 0.42
N LEU A 179 -7.11 10.81 -0.35
CA LEU A 179 -6.36 10.25 -1.47
C LEU A 179 -6.68 10.99 -2.79
N LEU A 180 -5.65 11.52 -3.43
CA LEU A 180 -5.72 12.11 -4.77
C LEU A 180 -5.03 11.21 -5.81
N ALA A 181 -5.29 11.48 -7.08
CA ALA A 181 -4.67 10.75 -8.19
C ALA A 181 -3.39 11.46 -8.65
N THR A 182 -2.49 10.70 -9.28
CA THR A 182 -1.24 11.17 -9.89
C THR A 182 -1.03 10.47 -11.24
N ASP A 183 -0.42 11.13 -12.20
CA ASP A 183 0.03 10.47 -13.44
C ASP A 183 1.29 9.67 -13.13
N LEU A 184 1.12 8.40 -12.76
CA LEU A 184 2.17 7.60 -12.14
C LEU A 184 3.22 7.14 -13.16
N ASP A 185 2.83 6.96 -14.42
CA ASP A 185 3.70 6.49 -15.51
C ASP A 185 4.03 7.55 -16.58
N GLY A 186 3.46 8.74 -16.47
CA GLY A 186 3.71 9.88 -17.35
C GLY A 186 2.98 9.77 -18.70
N ASP A 187 1.89 9.00 -18.79
CA ASP A 187 1.11 8.84 -20.03
C ASP A 187 0.03 9.92 -20.23
N GLY A 188 -0.12 10.83 -19.27
CA GLY A 188 -1.12 11.88 -19.23
C GLY A 188 -2.45 11.45 -18.63
N ARG A 189 -2.56 10.22 -18.10
CA ARG A 189 -3.72 9.72 -17.37
C ARG A 189 -3.38 9.52 -15.90
N TYR A 190 -4.28 9.97 -15.06
CA TYR A 190 -4.08 9.92 -13.62
C TYR A 190 -4.61 8.60 -13.03
N GLU A 191 -3.84 8.01 -12.13
CA GLU A 191 -4.18 6.83 -11.35
C GLU A 191 -4.07 7.09 -9.84
N PHE A 192 -4.73 6.24 -9.06
CA PHE A 192 -4.51 6.17 -7.63
C PHE A 192 -3.37 5.20 -7.32
N ALA A 193 -2.39 5.67 -6.57
CA ALA A 193 -1.31 4.86 -6.00
C ALA A 193 -1.56 4.70 -4.50
N THR A 194 -1.72 3.47 -4.03
CA THR A 194 -2.05 3.17 -2.63
C THR A 194 -1.44 1.85 -2.16
N ARG A 195 -1.70 1.46 -0.93
CA ARG A 195 -1.33 0.16 -0.37
C ARG A 195 -2.41 -0.87 -0.69
N ASP A 196 -2.01 -2.10 -1.00
CA ASP A 196 -2.96 -3.21 -1.03
C ASP A 196 -3.39 -3.57 0.41
N ASN A 197 -4.54 -3.07 0.82
CA ASN A 197 -5.07 -3.25 2.17
C ASN A 197 -5.28 -4.73 2.55
N ALA A 198 -5.31 -5.67 1.60
CA ALA A 198 -5.39 -7.10 1.88
C ALA A 198 -4.18 -7.62 2.68
N PHE A 199 -3.05 -6.90 2.68
CA PHE A 199 -1.84 -7.25 3.44
C PHE A 199 -1.82 -6.67 4.86
N LEU A 200 -2.61 -5.62 5.11
CA LEU A 200 -2.66 -4.96 6.41
C LEU A 200 -3.46 -5.83 7.38
N TYR A 201 -2.91 -6.07 8.58
CA TYR A 201 -3.42 -7.02 9.57
C TYR A 201 -3.35 -8.50 9.19
N ALA A 202 -2.94 -8.85 7.96
CA ALA A 202 -2.97 -10.24 7.50
C ALA A 202 -2.01 -11.14 8.27
N PHE A 203 -0.78 -10.68 8.54
CA PHE A 203 0.27 -11.48 9.17
C PHE A 203 1.07 -10.76 10.26
N ALA A 204 0.64 -9.55 10.62
CA ALA A 204 1.18 -8.76 11.74
C ALA A 204 0.19 -7.66 12.13
N CYS A 205 0.52 -6.85 13.14
CA CYS A 205 -0.24 -5.64 13.44
C CYS A 205 -0.24 -4.66 12.25
N TYR A 206 -1.17 -3.68 12.20
CA TYR A 206 -1.21 -2.67 11.13
C TYR A 206 0.13 -1.97 10.88
N ALA A 207 0.71 -1.40 11.94
CA ALA A 207 2.00 -0.70 11.86
C ALA A 207 3.20 -1.62 11.62
N CYS A 208 2.99 -2.93 11.77
CA CYS A 208 3.98 -3.98 11.58
C CYS A 208 3.87 -4.62 10.17
N SER A 209 2.82 -4.27 9.41
CA SER A 209 2.55 -4.81 8.09
C SER A 209 3.20 -3.95 7.02
N GLU A 210 3.72 -4.59 5.98
CA GLU A 210 4.08 -3.92 4.73
C GLU A 210 3.17 -4.45 3.62
N ALA A 211 2.86 -3.60 2.64
CA ALA A 211 1.94 -3.93 1.56
C ALA A 211 2.56 -3.60 0.19
N PRO A 212 2.28 -4.39 -0.85
CA PRO A 212 2.63 -4.02 -2.22
C PRO A 212 1.93 -2.73 -2.64
N LEU A 213 2.53 -2.03 -3.61
CA LEU A 213 1.88 -0.92 -4.30
C LEU A 213 0.65 -1.45 -5.03
N GLN A 214 -0.50 -0.82 -4.80
CA GLN A 214 -1.71 -1.03 -5.56
C GLN A 214 -1.97 0.19 -6.44
N VAL A 215 -2.23 -0.05 -7.73
CA VAL A 215 -2.55 1.00 -8.69
C VAL A 215 -3.98 0.80 -9.20
N LEU A 216 -4.81 1.83 -9.01
CA LEU A 216 -6.22 1.84 -9.44
C LEU A 216 -6.41 2.91 -10.52
N ALA A 217 -7.03 2.52 -11.63
CA ALA A 217 -7.42 3.43 -12.71
C ALA A 217 -8.95 3.55 -12.78
N ILE A 218 -9.42 4.63 -13.39
CA ILE A 218 -10.81 4.77 -13.80
C ILE A 218 -10.88 4.45 -15.29
N GLU A 219 -11.73 3.49 -15.64
CA GLU A 219 -11.97 3.09 -17.02
C GLU A 219 -13.46 2.82 -17.25
N ASN A 220 -14.06 3.56 -18.18
CA ASN A 220 -15.47 3.52 -18.54
C ASN A 220 -16.40 3.68 -17.33
N GLY A 221 -16.09 4.64 -16.44
CA GLY A 221 -16.87 4.92 -15.24
C GLY A 221 -16.83 3.82 -14.18
N ALA A 222 -15.73 3.05 -14.12
CA ALA A 222 -15.52 2.02 -13.11
C ALA A 222 -14.06 1.97 -12.66
N VAL A 223 -13.84 1.58 -11.40
CA VAL A 223 -12.50 1.31 -10.86
C VAL A 223 -11.94 0.03 -11.46
N LYS A 224 -10.67 0.07 -11.85
CA LYS A 224 -9.90 -1.08 -12.32
C LYS A 224 -8.58 -1.17 -11.59
N THR A 225 -8.30 -2.32 -11.01
CA THR A 225 -6.96 -2.64 -10.51
C THR A 225 -6.04 -2.89 -11.70
N VAL A 226 -5.12 -1.96 -11.94
CA VAL A 226 -4.14 -2.01 -13.05
C VAL A 226 -2.72 -2.25 -12.57
N THR A 227 -2.55 -2.55 -11.27
CA THR A 227 -1.28 -2.80 -10.56
C THR A 227 -0.26 -3.61 -11.37
N SER A 228 -0.65 -4.75 -11.95
CA SER A 228 0.28 -5.63 -12.67
C SER A 228 0.70 -5.15 -14.06
N GLY A 229 0.27 -3.95 -14.48
CA GLY A 229 0.59 -3.37 -15.78
C GLY A 229 2.11 -3.16 -15.94
N PRO A 230 2.72 -3.58 -17.07
CA PRO A 230 4.17 -3.46 -17.27
C PRO A 230 4.69 -2.01 -17.24
N ARG A 231 3.81 -1.03 -17.49
CA ARG A 231 4.12 0.40 -17.40
C ARG A 231 4.45 0.87 -15.98
N PHE A 232 3.93 0.19 -14.95
CA PHE A 232 4.17 0.54 -13.54
C PHE A 232 5.40 -0.14 -12.93
N LYS A 233 6.21 -0.89 -13.70
CA LYS A 233 7.42 -1.56 -13.17
C LYS A 233 8.41 -0.58 -12.52
N ALA A 234 8.51 0.64 -13.03
CA ALA A 234 9.35 1.67 -12.42
C ALA A 234 8.81 2.12 -11.06
N ALA A 235 7.48 2.31 -10.95
CA ALA A 235 6.83 2.64 -9.69
C ALA A 235 7.00 1.51 -8.66
N HIS A 236 6.85 0.25 -9.07
CA HIS A 236 7.12 -0.90 -8.21
C HIS A 236 8.58 -0.98 -7.73
N ALA A 237 9.54 -0.68 -8.61
CA ALA A 237 10.94 -0.63 -8.23
C ALA A 237 11.23 0.46 -7.18
N ALA A 238 10.62 1.64 -7.33
CA ALA A 238 10.72 2.73 -6.36
C ALA A 238 10.00 2.39 -5.04
N TRP A 239 8.83 1.74 -5.11
CA TRP A 239 8.10 1.29 -3.93
C TRP A 239 8.90 0.25 -3.13
N LEU A 240 9.45 -0.75 -3.81
CA LEU A 240 10.31 -1.76 -3.19
C LEU A 240 11.55 -1.13 -2.54
N LYS A 241 12.16 -0.11 -3.15
CA LYS A 241 13.26 0.64 -2.53
C LYS A 241 12.86 1.25 -1.18
N GLY A 242 11.65 1.81 -1.10
CA GLY A 242 11.05 2.28 0.15
C GLY A 242 10.93 1.16 1.18
N MET A 243 10.36 0.02 0.79
CA MET A 243 10.21 -1.15 1.67
C MET A 243 11.56 -1.68 2.18
N ILE A 244 12.59 -1.75 1.34
CA ILE A 244 13.93 -2.21 1.76
C ILE A 244 14.54 -1.28 2.83
N SER A 245 14.12 -0.01 2.87
CA SER A 245 14.57 0.95 3.87
C SER A 245 13.88 0.78 5.24
N SER A 246 12.77 0.05 5.29
CA SER A 246 11.94 -0.19 6.49
C SER A 246 11.93 -1.64 6.96
N VAL A 247 12.87 -2.50 6.49
CA VAL A 247 12.95 -3.91 6.92
C VAL A 247 13.03 -3.98 8.45
N PRO A 248 12.10 -4.69 9.11
CA PRO A 248 12.04 -4.70 10.57
C PRO A 248 13.03 -5.71 11.16
N ASP A 249 13.43 -5.46 12.42
CA ASP A 249 14.28 -6.38 13.19
C ASP A 249 13.47 -7.54 13.82
N GLU A 250 12.17 -7.34 14.03
CA GLU A 250 11.20 -8.27 14.63
C GLU A 250 9.91 -8.32 13.79
N ASP A 251 8.96 -9.22 14.09
CA ASP A 251 7.66 -9.32 13.39
C ASP A 251 7.76 -9.43 11.85
N ALA A 252 8.76 -10.18 11.38
CA ALA A 252 9.13 -10.26 9.96
C ALA A 252 8.02 -10.72 9.00
N ASN A 253 7.00 -11.43 9.48
CA ASN A 253 5.96 -12.03 8.63
C ASN A 253 5.10 -10.98 7.91
N GLY A 254 4.76 -9.87 8.58
CA GLY A 254 4.01 -8.76 7.98
C GLY A 254 4.80 -8.08 6.85
N PHE A 255 6.08 -7.86 7.08
CA PHE A 255 6.99 -7.33 6.06
C PHE A 255 7.20 -8.31 4.89
N LEU A 256 7.50 -9.58 5.20
CA LEU A 256 7.79 -10.61 4.19
C LEU A 256 6.60 -10.89 3.29
N ALA A 257 5.37 -10.82 3.81
CA ALA A 257 4.17 -10.93 2.99
C ALA A 257 4.12 -9.84 1.92
N GLY A 258 4.23 -8.56 2.32
CA GLY A 258 4.26 -7.43 1.39
C GLY A 258 5.43 -7.50 0.42
N TYR A 259 6.63 -7.83 0.92
CA TYR A 259 7.84 -7.99 0.10
C TYR A 259 7.66 -9.04 -1.00
N VAL A 260 7.10 -10.21 -0.68
CA VAL A 260 6.80 -11.24 -1.68
C VAL A 260 5.79 -10.74 -2.71
N GLY A 261 4.72 -10.07 -2.28
CA GLY A 261 3.72 -9.50 -3.18
C GLY A 261 4.32 -8.48 -4.15
N GLU A 262 5.12 -7.54 -3.65
CA GLU A 262 5.78 -6.52 -4.47
C GLU A 262 6.78 -7.15 -5.46
N LYS A 263 7.53 -8.16 -5.01
CA LYS A 263 8.49 -8.87 -5.86
C LYS A 263 7.79 -9.71 -6.94
N ILE A 264 6.59 -10.23 -6.70
CA ILE A 264 5.77 -10.86 -7.74
C ILE A 264 5.42 -9.83 -8.82
N LEU A 265 5.05 -8.60 -8.43
CA LEU A 265 4.76 -7.50 -9.37
C LEU A 265 5.99 -7.06 -10.16
N LEU A 266 7.20 -7.43 -9.73
CA LEU A 266 8.48 -7.22 -10.43
C LEU A 266 8.99 -8.45 -11.20
N ASP A 267 8.18 -9.51 -11.34
CA ASP A 267 8.55 -10.80 -11.95
C ASP A 267 9.68 -11.55 -11.21
N GLU A 268 9.85 -11.27 -9.92
CA GLU A 268 10.92 -11.82 -9.06
C GLU A 268 10.36 -12.60 -7.85
N GLY A 269 9.11 -13.05 -7.96
CA GLY A 269 8.38 -13.74 -6.91
C GLY A 269 9.07 -15.01 -6.40
N LYS A 270 9.70 -15.81 -7.27
CA LYS A 270 10.42 -17.03 -6.87
C LYS A 270 11.58 -16.74 -5.93
N GLN A 271 12.42 -15.75 -6.26
CA GLN A 271 13.54 -15.34 -5.42
C GLN A 271 13.05 -14.84 -4.06
N ALA A 272 11.98 -14.03 -4.07
CA ALA A 272 11.40 -13.52 -2.84
C ALA A 272 10.78 -14.63 -1.98
N TRP A 273 10.16 -15.63 -2.60
CA TRP A 273 9.61 -16.80 -1.91
C TRP A 273 10.70 -17.61 -1.21
N GLU A 274 11.82 -17.87 -1.90
CA GLU A 274 12.98 -18.56 -1.32
C GLU A 274 13.57 -17.79 -0.13
N LEU A 275 13.66 -16.45 -0.23
CA LEU A 275 14.11 -15.59 0.88
C LEU A 275 13.11 -15.65 2.05
N MET A 276 11.82 -15.52 1.78
CA MET A 276 10.77 -15.63 2.80
C MET A 276 10.88 -16.96 3.56
N LEU A 277 11.03 -18.09 2.85
CA LEU A 277 11.18 -19.41 3.49
C LEU A 277 12.39 -19.52 4.41
N ALA A 278 13.47 -18.77 4.11
CA ALA A 278 14.68 -18.75 4.93
C ALA A 278 14.54 -17.89 6.19
N TYR A 279 13.69 -16.85 6.17
CA TYR A 279 13.69 -15.79 7.17
C TYR A 279 12.38 -15.55 7.93
N TYR A 280 11.26 -16.15 7.52
CA TYR A 280 9.99 -15.94 8.20
C TYR A 280 10.05 -16.37 9.68
N ASP A 281 9.29 -15.65 10.52
CA ASP A 281 9.15 -16.00 11.92
C ASP A 281 8.21 -17.22 12.07
N LYS A 282 8.81 -18.33 12.51
CA LYS A 282 8.13 -19.62 12.73
C LYS A 282 7.33 -19.67 14.02
N THR A 283 7.53 -18.69 14.91
CA THR A 283 6.93 -18.65 16.24
C THR A 283 5.65 -17.83 16.29
N SER A 284 5.46 -16.91 15.33
CA SER A 284 4.23 -16.15 15.16
C SER A 284 3.05 -17.07 14.80
N ASP A 285 1.92 -16.86 15.46
CA ASP A 285 0.63 -17.49 15.22
C ASP A 285 -0.39 -16.53 14.57
N TRP A 286 0.01 -15.28 14.29
CA TRP A 286 -0.86 -14.25 13.74
C TRP A 286 -1.35 -14.58 12.32
N GLY A 287 -2.66 -14.56 12.12
CA GLY A 287 -3.27 -14.66 10.78
C GLY A 287 -3.11 -16.03 10.10
N LEU A 288 -2.77 -17.07 10.87
CA LEU A 288 -2.54 -18.41 10.36
C LEU A 288 -3.79 -19.30 10.37
N GLU A 289 -4.89 -18.81 10.93
CA GLU A 289 -6.17 -19.50 11.01
C GLU A 289 -7.10 -19.10 9.87
N THR A 290 -7.84 -20.07 9.32
CA THR A 290 -8.99 -19.77 8.46
C THR A 290 -10.18 -20.63 8.83
N CYS A 291 -11.35 -20.24 8.35
CA CYS A 291 -12.57 -21.02 8.48
C CYS A 291 -12.88 -21.77 7.19
N THR A 292 -13.30 -23.02 7.31
CA THR A 292 -13.78 -23.83 6.16
C THR A 292 -15.11 -23.33 5.56
N GLN A 293 -15.74 -22.36 6.20
CA GLN A 293 -16.96 -21.68 5.76
C GLN A 293 -16.79 -20.16 5.89
N PRO A 294 -17.56 -19.35 5.15
CA PRO A 294 -17.61 -17.91 5.40
C PRO A 294 -17.92 -17.63 6.87
N LEU A 295 -17.25 -16.63 7.44
CA LEU A 295 -17.53 -16.18 8.79
C LEU A 295 -19.01 -15.75 8.90
N ASN A 296 -19.61 -15.95 10.07
CA ASN A 296 -20.95 -15.46 10.34
C ASN A 296 -20.96 -13.93 10.53
N GLU A 297 -22.14 -13.34 10.74
CA GLU A 297 -22.30 -11.88 10.94
C GLU A 297 -21.51 -11.35 12.14
N ASP A 298 -21.19 -12.21 13.12
CA ASP A 298 -20.39 -11.88 14.31
C ASP A 298 -18.88 -12.09 14.09
N GLY A 299 -18.45 -12.48 12.89
CA GLY A 299 -17.05 -12.77 12.56
C GLY A 299 -16.54 -14.12 13.07
N GLU A 300 -17.42 -14.99 13.55
CA GLU A 300 -17.07 -16.32 14.06
C GLU A 300 -17.04 -17.36 12.93
N CYS A 301 -16.22 -18.40 13.10
CA CYS A 301 -16.15 -19.51 12.16
C CYS A 301 -17.27 -20.52 12.43
N PRO A 302 -18.28 -20.67 11.55
CA PRO A 302 -19.33 -21.68 11.73
C PRO A 302 -18.88 -23.10 11.34
N GLY A 303 -17.72 -23.21 10.68
CA GLY A 303 -17.10 -24.46 10.26
C GLY A 303 -15.95 -24.92 11.16
N GLU A 304 -15.10 -25.78 10.60
CA GLU A 304 -13.82 -26.13 11.21
C GLU A 304 -12.79 -25.01 10.99
N GLN A 305 -12.07 -24.64 12.05
CA GLN A 305 -10.87 -23.81 11.97
C GLN A 305 -9.69 -24.65 11.48
N VAL A 306 -9.00 -24.15 10.45
CA VAL A 306 -7.81 -24.79 9.88
C VAL A 306 -6.60 -23.90 10.15
N GLN A 307 -5.61 -24.47 10.85
CA GLN A 307 -4.32 -23.84 11.08
C GLN A 307 -3.40 -24.08 9.89
N PHE A 308 -2.78 -23.02 9.38
CA PHE A 308 -1.74 -23.08 8.35
C PHE A 308 -0.36 -22.78 8.92
N THR A 309 0.67 -23.15 8.17
CA THR A 309 1.97 -22.49 8.32
C THR A 309 1.93 -21.12 7.66
N PHE A 310 2.79 -20.18 8.08
CA PHE A 310 2.88 -18.87 7.42
C PHE A 310 3.07 -18.99 5.88
N PRO A 311 3.99 -19.81 5.34
CA PRO A 311 4.09 -19.98 3.89
C PRO A 311 2.80 -20.46 3.21
N ASP A 312 2.08 -21.42 3.82
CA ASP A 312 0.84 -21.92 3.22
C ASP A 312 -0.30 -20.88 3.28
N ALA A 313 -0.37 -20.12 4.38
CA ALA A 313 -1.34 -19.03 4.54
C ALA A 313 -1.06 -17.88 3.56
N LEU A 314 0.22 -17.50 3.42
CA LEU A 314 0.65 -16.46 2.49
C LEU A 314 0.39 -16.87 1.04
N GLU A 315 0.71 -18.11 0.64
CA GLU A 315 0.43 -18.59 -0.72
C GLU A 315 -1.06 -18.51 -1.04
N ARG A 316 -1.92 -18.93 -0.10
CA ARG A 316 -3.37 -18.84 -0.27
C ARG A 316 -3.79 -17.38 -0.48
N MET A 317 -3.42 -16.49 0.43
CA MET A 317 -3.77 -15.07 0.37
C MET A 317 -3.30 -14.41 -0.92
N LEU A 318 -2.05 -14.68 -1.34
CA LEU A 318 -1.50 -14.15 -2.60
C LEU A 318 -2.34 -14.59 -3.80
N ASN A 319 -2.67 -15.88 -3.91
CA ASN A 319 -3.47 -16.39 -5.02
C ASN A 319 -4.91 -15.83 -5.01
N GLU A 320 -5.53 -15.68 -3.83
CA GLU A 320 -6.87 -15.09 -3.67
C GLU A 320 -6.90 -13.62 -4.11
N ASN A 321 -5.80 -12.89 -3.94
CA ASN A 321 -5.65 -11.49 -4.31
C ASN A 321 -4.96 -11.28 -5.66
N GLY A 322 -4.81 -12.33 -6.48
CA GLY A 322 -4.32 -12.23 -7.86
C GLY A 322 -2.80 -12.21 -8.04
N TYR A 323 -2.03 -12.40 -6.97
CA TYR A 323 -0.57 -12.55 -7.00
C TYR A 323 -0.23 -14.01 -7.32
N LYS A 324 0.31 -14.24 -8.52
CA LYS A 324 0.68 -15.58 -8.96
C LYS A 324 2.00 -16.00 -8.33
N VAL A 325 1.93 -16.99 -7.44
CA VAL A 325 3.11 -17.55 -6.79
C VAL A 325 3.79 -18.55 -7.72
N GLU A 326 5.04 -18.29 -8.08
CA GLU A 326 5.91 -19.24 -8.79
C GLU A 326 6.97 -19.77 -7.82
N LYS A 327 7.00 -21.09 -7.62
CA LYS A 327 7.93 -21.80 -6.72
C LYS A 327 9.11 -22.43 -7.47
#